data_AF-A0A7W0RST7-F1
#
_entry.id   AF-A0A7W0RST7-F1
#
_cell.length_a   1.000
_cell.length_b   1.000
_cell.length_c   1.000
_cell.angle_alpha   90.00
_cell.angle_beta   90.00
_cell.angle_gamma   90.00
#
_symmetry.space_group_name_H-M   'P 1'
#
loop_
_entity.id
_entity.type
_entity.pdbx_description
1 polymer ?
#
loop_
_entity_poly.entity_id
_entity_poly.type
_entity_poly.pdbx_seq_one_letter_code
_entity_poly.pdbx_strand_id
1 'polypeptide(L)' 'DPDEFSGFAFGLGIDRMCALLYGLDDIRLLFENDVRFLEQFN' A
#
# COMPACT_ATOMS: atom_id res chain seq x y z
N ASP A 1 6.95 27.71 -19.96
CA ASP A 1 6.02 27.35 -21.04
C ASP A 1 5.65 25.87 -20.86
N PRO A 2 4.36 25.49 -20.76
CA PRO A 2 3.96 24.08 -20.81
C PRO A 2 4.48 23.36 -22.07
N ASP A 3 4.80 24.12 -23.13
CA ASP A 3 5.39 23.61 -24.37
C ASP A 3 6.90 23.31 -24.25
N GLU A 4 7.59 23.84 -23.23
CA GLU A 4 8.98 23.47 -22.89
C GLU A 4 9.08 22.39 -21.80
N PHE A 5 8.10 22.34 -20.89
CA PHE A 5 8.16 21.48 -19.71
C PHE A 5 6.86 20.71 -19.51
N SER A 6 6.96 19.38 -19.64
CA SER A 6 5.90 18.43 -19.29
C SER A 6 6.27 17.61 -18.05
N GLY A 7 5.28 17.14 -17.30
CA GLY A 7 5.48 16.25 -16.16
C GLY A 7 4.32 15.28 -15.98
N PHE A 8 4.59 14.16 -15.32
CA PHE A 8 3.56 13.21 -14.91
C PHE A 8 3.56 13.07 -13.39
N ALA A 9 2.41 12.71 -12.83
CA ALA A 9 2.26 12.38 -11.43
C ALA A 9 1.42 11.11 -11.30
N PHE A 10 1.73 10.31 -10.28
CA PHE A 10 0.95 9.14 -9.92
C PHE A 10 0.84 9.04 -8.40
N GLY A 11 -0.20 8.36 -7.94
CA GLY A 11 -0.42 8.04 -6.55
C GLY A 11 -0.84 6.58 -6.43
N LEU A 12 -0.34 5.91 -5.40
CA LEU A 12 -0.68 4.53 -5.09
C LEU A 12 -1.07 4.44 -3.62
N GLY A 13 -2.14 3.72 -3.34
CA GLY A 13 -2.52 3.37 -1.97
C GLY A 13 -1.75 2.14 -1.52
N ILE A 14 -0.85 2.30 -0.57
CA ILE A 14 -0.03 1.20 -0.05
C ILE A 14 -0.94 0.11 0.54
N ASP A 15 -1.98 0.48 1.28
CA ASP A 15 -2.93 -0.47 1.88
C ASP A 15 -3.63 -1.35 0.84
N ARG A 16 -4.04 -0.75 -0.29
CA ARG A 16 -4.69 -1.48 -1.38
C ARG A 16 -3.72 -2.40 -2.09
N MET A 17 -2.49 -1.96 -2.30
CA MET A 17 -1.43 -2.79 -2.89
C MET A 17 -1.12 -3.98 -1.97
N CYS A 18 -0.96 -3.76 -0.67
CA CYS A 18 -0.74 -4.81 0.31
C CYS A 18 -1.89 -5.82 0.35
N ALA A 19 -3.15 -5.36 0.36
CA ALA A 19 -4.30 -6.25 0.34
C ALA A 19 -4.34 -7.15 -0.90
N LEU A 20 -3.96 -6.63 -2.07
CA LEU A 20 -3.89 -7.40 -3.31
C LEU A 20 -2.70 -8.38 -3.34
N LEU A 21 -1.52 -7.92 -2.92
CA LEU A 21 -0.29 -8.71 -2.97
C LEU A 21 -0.28 -9.86 -1.96
N TYR A 22 -0.85 -9.63 -0.78
CA TYR A 22 -0.84 -10.60 0.32
C TYR A 22 -2.22 -11.25 0.57
N GLY A 23 -3.21 -10.95 -0.27
CA GLY A 23 -4.56 -11.52 -0.14
C GLY A 23 -5.22 -11.20 1.20
N LEU A 24 -5.07 -9.97 1.69
CA LEU A 24 -5.69 -9.56 2.94
C LEU A 24 -7.20 -9.41 2.75
N ASP A 25 -7.97 -10.23 3.47
CA ASP A 25 -9.43 -10.15 3.49
C ASP A 25 -9.93 -8.98 4.36
N ASP A 26 -9.08 -8.47 5.25
CA ASP A 26 -9.41 -7.41 6.20
C ASP A 26 -8.28 -6.40 6.34
N ILE A 27 -8.60 -5.13 6.07
CA ILE A 27 -7.64 -4.01 6.13
C ILE A 27 -7.22 -3.68 7.58
N ARG A 28 -8.03 -4.05 8.58
CA ARG A 28 -7.73 -3.77 9.99
C ARG A 28 -6.46 -4.47 10.48
N LEU A 29 -6.10 -5.59 9.85
CA LEU A 29 -4.84 -6.30 10.10
C LEU A 29 -3.62 -5.39 9.98
N LEU A 30 -3.69 -4.34 9.14
CA LEU A 30 -2.61 -3.36 8.96
C LEU A 30 -2.49 -2.35 10.11
N PHE A 31 -3.52 -2.21 10.96
CA PHE A 31 -3.61 -1.15 11.98
C PHE A 31 -3.75 -1.68 13.42
N GLU A 32 -4.17 -2.92 13.60
CA GLU A 32 -4.40 -3.52 14.92
C GLU A 32 -3.11 -3.88 15.66
N ASN A 33 -1.95 -3.86 14.99
CA ASN A 33 -0.63 -4.21 15.56
C ASN A 33 -0.59 -5.59 16.23
N ASP A 34 -1.31 -6.58 15.67
CA ASP A 34 -1.29 -7.95 16.17
C ASP A 34 0.07 -8.61 15.91
N VAL A 35 0.74 -9.04 16.98
CA VAL A 35 2.06 -9.70 16.90
C VAL A 35 2.02 -10.92 16.00
N ARG A 36 0.94 -11.69 15.99
CA ARG A 36 0.79 -12.90 15.15
C ARG A 36 0.81 -12.56 13.66
N PHE A 37 0.28 -11.40 13.29
CA PHE A 37 0.33 -10.90 11.92
C PHE A 37 1.73 -10.39 11.58
N LEU A 38 2.34 -9.62 12.50
CA LEU A 38 3.69 -9.06 12.29
C LEU A 38 4.77 -10.14 12.15
N GLU A 39 4.64 -11.26 12.87
CA GLU A 39 5.55 -12.41 12.78
C GLU A 39 5.55 -13.09 11.41
N GLN A 40 4.53 -12.88 10.55
CA GLN A 40 4.46 -13.48 9.22
C GLN A 40 5.46 -12.85 8.22
N PHE A 41 6.06 -11.71 8.56
CA PHE A 41 6.92 -10.91 7.67
C PHE A 41 8.39 -10.84 8.13
N ASN A 42 8.77 -11.61 9.16
CA ASN A 42 10.14 -11.74 9.66
C ASN A 42 10.93 -12.87 8.97
#